data_AF-K1YZC2-F1
#
_entry.id   AF-K1YZC2-F1
#
_cell.length_a   1.000
_cell.length_b   1.000
_cell.length_c   1.000
_cell.angle_alpha   90.00
_cell.angle_beta   90.00
_cell.angle_gamma   90.00
#
_symmetry.space_group_name_H-M   'P 1'
#
loop_
_entity.id
_entity.type
_entity.pdbx_description
1 polymer ?
#
loop_
_entity_poly.entity_id
_entity_poly.type
_entity_poly.pdbx_seq_one_letter_code
_entity_poly.pdbx_strand_id
1 'polypeptide(L)'
;MRLKKEQIQKLSERILRALKEKDQLIFRVPENKVLDKINDVITADMRAEDDLEGEARRILDKYKASGTDIDERQMLLMIKKQLVKEKKLVL
;
A
#
# COMPACT_ATOMS: atom_id res chain seq x y z
N MET A 1 -7.04 -0.44 0.12
CA MET A 1 -8.06 -1.43 -0.35
C MET A 1 -7.43 -2.82 -0.35
N ARG A 2 -8.10 -3.88 0.12
CA ARG A 2 -7.46 -5.24 0.16
C ARG A 2 -7.65 -6.01 -1.15
N LEU A 3 -6.63 -5.99 -2.00
CA LEU A 3 -6.50 -6.93 -3.11
C LEU A 3 -6.14 -8.34 -2.59
N LYS A 4 -6.75 -9.37 -3.17
CA LYS A 4 -6.38 -10.76 -2.91
C LYS A 4 -5.05 -11.09 -3.60
N LYS A 5 -4.31 -12.08 -3.09
CA LYS A 5 -3.04 -12.55 -3.70
C LYS A 5 -3.17 -12.86 -5.19
N GLU A 6 -4.28 -13.47 -5.60
CA GLU A 6 -4.57 -13.77 -7.01
C GLU A 6 -4.73 -12.51 -7.87
N GLN A 7 -5.26 -11.42 -7.31
CA GLN A 7 -5.42 -10.15 -8.00
C GLN A 7 -4.07 -9.44 -8.15
N ILE A 8 -3.22 -9.51 -7.11
CA ILE A 8 -1.84 -9.02 -7.16
C ILE A 8 -1.08 -9.77 -8.25
N GLN A 9 -1.16 -11.11 -8.28
CA GLN A 9 -0.50 -11.93 -9.30
C GLN A 9 -0.92 -11.53 -10.73
N LYS A 10 -2.23 -11.43 -10.99
CA LYS A 10 -2.75 -11.00 -12.30
C LYS A 10 -2.30 -9.59 -12.68
N LEU A 11 -2.21 -8.69 -11.72
CA LEU A 11 -1.72 -7.33 -11.94
C LEU A 11 -0.23 -7.34 -12.30
N SER A 12 0.58 -8.09 -11.55
CA SER A 12 2.01 -8.24 -11.78
C SER A 12 2.32 -8.82 -13.17
N GLU A 13 1.54 -9.82 -13.60
CA GLU A 13 1.66 -10.39 -14.96
C GLU A 13 1.33 -9.38 -16.05
N ARG A 14 0.29 -8.55 -15.84
CA ARG A 14 -0.06 -7.46 -16.79
C ARG A 14 1.04 -6.39 -16.85
N ILE A 15 1.62 -6.02 -15.71
CA ILE A 15 2.73 -5.06 -15.66
C ILE A 15 3.94 -5.64 -16.40
N LEU A 16 4.31 -6.89 -16.13
CA LEU A 16 5.43 -7.54 -16.82
C LEU A 16 5.21 -7.57 -18.34
N ARG A 17 3.99 -7.91 -18.79
CA ARG A 17 3.64 -7.88 -20.21
C ARG A 17 3.77 -6.48 -20.81
N ALA A 18 3.24 -5.46 -20.14
CA ALA A 18 3.34 -4.07 -20.60
C ALA A 18 4.79 -3.57 -20.64
N LEU A 19 5.65 -4.04 -19.73
CA LEU A 19 7.08 -3.72 -19.76
C LEU A 19 7.79 -4.38 -20.95
N LYS A 20 7.37 -5.58 -21.35
CA LYS A 20 7.88 -6.27 -22.54
C LYS A 20 7.46 -5.58 -23.83
N GLU A 21 6.19 -5.19 -23.92
CA GLU A 21 5.62 -4.54 -25.13
C GLU A 21 6.24 -3.18 -25.45
N LYS A 22 6.89 -2.54 -24.47
CA LYS A 22 7.51 -1.22 -24.67
C LYS A 22 8.85 -1.27 -25.41
N ASP A 23 9.46 -2.45 -25.66
CA ASP A 23 10.74 -2.67 -26.37
C ASP A 23 11.96 -1.83 -25.93
N GLN A 24 11.82 -1.02 -24.87
CA GLN A 24 12.84 -0.12 -24.33
C GLN A 24 13.56 -0.70 -23.11
N LEU A 25 13.27 -1.95 -22.75
CA LEU A 25 13.76 -2.58 -21.52
C LEU A 25 14.43 -3.92 -21.82
N ILE A 26 15.68 -4.07 -21.37
CA ILE A 26 16.41 -5.33 -21.42
C ILE A 26 16.42 -5.92 -20.01
N PHE A 27 15.79 -7.08 -19.83
CA PHE A 27 15.89 -7.81 -18.57
C PHE A 27 17.27 -8.45 -18.45
N ARG A 28 18.02 -8.03 -17.43
CA ARG A 28 19.33 -8.63 -17.07
C ARG A 28 19.19 -9.91 -16.23
N VAL A 29 17.96 -10.27 -15.89
CA VAL A 29 17.61 -11.43 -15.06
C VAL A 29 16.45 -12.17 -15.70
N PRO A 30 16.22 -13.45 -15.36
CA PRO A 30 15.07 -14.21 -15.81
C PRO A 30 13.73 -13.53 -15.50
N GLU A 31 12.73 -13.69 -16.38
CA GLU A 31 11.41 -13.03 -16.25
C GLU A 31 10.69 -13.36 -14.94
N ASN A 32 10.82 -14.59 -14.44
CA ASN A 32 10.25 -14.98 -13.15
C ASN A 32 10.80 -14.13 -12.01
N LYS A 33 12.09 -13.77 -12.01
CA LYS A 33 12.68 -12.88 -11.01
C LYS A 33 12.13 -11.46 -11.08
N VAL A 34 11.82 -10.98 -12.28
CA VAL A 34 11.17 -9.68 -12.47
C VAL A 34 9.74 -9.73 -11.94
N LEU A 35 8.99 -10.78 -12.28
CA LEU A 35 7.63 -11.00 -11.81
C LEU A 35 7.56 -11.08 -10.28
N ASP A 36 8.44 -11.88 -9.67
CA ASP A 36 8.58 -12.00 -8.21
C ASP A 36 8.83 -10.62 -7.59
N LYS A 37 9.73 -9.82 -8.19
CA LYS A 37 10.02 -8.48 -7.69
C LYS A 37 8.82 -7.54 -7.79
N ILE A 38 8.05 -7.60 -8.87
CA ILE A 38 6.82 -6.79 -9.02
C ILE A 38 5.80 -7.19 -7.95
N ASN A 39 5.59 -8.50 -7.75
CA ASN A 39 4.72 -9.02 -6.70
C ASN A 39 5.15 -8.56 -5.30
N ASP A 40 6.44 -8.63 -5.00
CA ASP A 40 7.00 -8.21 -3.71
C ASP A 40 6.77 -6.72 -3.46
N VAL A 41 7.00 -5.88 -4.46
CA VAL A 41 6.81 -4.43 -4.34
C VAL A 41 5.35 -4.09 -4.08
N ILE A 42 4.42 -4.66 -4.86
CA ILE A 42 2.98 -4.42 -4.66
C ILE A 42 2.53 -4.94 -3.30
N THR A 43 3.01 -6.13 -2.89
CA THR A 43 2.65 -6.70 -1.59
C THR A 43 3.20 -5.88 -0.43
N ALA A 44 4.43 -5.36 -0.55
CA ALA A 44 5.04 -4.50 0.46
C ALA A 44 4.28 -3.18 0.61
N ASP A 45 3.88 -2.57 -0.50
CA ASP A 45 3.09 -1.33 -0.52
C ASP A 45 1.72 -1.53 0.15
N MET A 46 1.03 -2.62 -0.19
CA MET A 46 -0.24 -2.98 0.45
C MET A 46 -0.12 -3.23 1.97
N ARG A 47 0.97 -3.88 2.41
CA ARG A 47 1.22 -4.07 3.84
C ARG A 47 1.45 -2.74 4.55
N ALA A 48 2.18 -1.82 3.91
CA ALA A 48 2.37 -0.48 4.46
C ALA A 48 1.04 0.29 4.60
N GLU A 49 0.10 0.13 3.65
CA GLU A 49 -1.25 0.67 3.74
C GLU A 49 -2.05 0.07 4.92
N ASP A 50 -2.03 -1.26 5.07
CA ASP A 50 -2.69 -1.96 6.17
C ASP A 50 -2.12 -1.55 7.54
N ASP A 51 -0.79 -1.43 7.65
CA ASP A 51 -0.09 -1.00 8.86
C ASP A 51 -0.44 0.43 9.24
N LEU A 52 -0.50 1.34 8.24
CA LEU A 52 -0.90 2.72 8.44
C LEU A 52 -2.35 2.82 8.92
N GLU A 53 -3.25 1.99 8.39
CA GLU A 53 -4.63 1.95 8.85
C GLU A 53 -4.75 1.41 10.28
N GLY A 54 -3.98 0.36 10.63
CA GLY A 54 -3.92 -0.17 11.98
C GLY A 54 -3.40 0.85 12.99
N GLU A 55 -2.35 1.59 12.64
CA GLU A 55 -1.77 2.64 13.46
C GLU A 55 -2.74 3.81 13.65
N ALA A 56 -3.40 4.25 12.58
CA ALA A 56 -4.40 5.31 12.64
C ALA A 56 -5.55 4.97 13.60
N ARG A 57 -6.02 3.72 13.59
CA ARG A 57 -7.05 3.24 14.52
C ARG A 57 -6.57 3.22 15.97
N ARG A 58 -5.35 2.73 16.23
CA ARG A 58 -4.78 2.74 17.60
C ARG A 58 -4.66 4.15 18.17
N ILE A 59 -4.29 5.12 17.34
CA ILE A 59 -4.22 6.53 17.75
C ILE A 59 -5.62 7.05 18.06
N LEU A 60 -6.59 6.79 17.18
CA LEU A 60 -7.99 7.17 17.41
C LEU A 60 -8.54 6.58 18.72
N ASP A 61 -8.28 5.31 19.02
CA ASP A 61 -8.76 4.65 20.25
C ASP A 61 -8.19 5.32 21.52
N LYS A 62 -6.93 5.78 21.48
CA LYS A 62 -6.32 6.56 22.58
C LYS A 62 -7.02 7.90 22.79
N TYR A 63 -7.41 8.59 21.71
CA TYR A 63 -8.13 9.86 21.79
C TYR A 63 -9.58 9.70 22.25
N LYS A 64 -10.24 8.59 21.89
CA LYS A 64 -11.57 8.25 22.44
C LYS A 64 -11.51 8.02 23.95
N ALA A 65 -10.48 7.34 24.44
CA ALA A 65 -10.27 7.12 25.86
C ALA A 65 -10.04 8.42 26.66
N SER A 66 -9.59 9.50 26.01
CA SER A 66 -9.42 10.82 26.62
C SER A 66 -10.68 11.69 26.64
N GLY A 67 -11.84 11.16 26.21
CA GLY A 67 -13.15 11.84 26.35
C GLY A 67 -13.38 13.02 25.40
N THR A 68 -12.69 13.04 24.26
CA THR A 68 -12.81 14.14 23.28
C THR A 68 -13.98 13.87 22.32
N ASP A 69 -15.01 14.71 22.37
CA ASP A 69 -16.24 14.59 21.57
C ASP A 69 -16.04 15.15 20.15
N ILE A 70 -15.22 14.46 19.36
CA ILE A 70 -14.94 14.78 17.96
C ILE A 70 -15.46 13.66 17.07
N ASP A 71 -15.97 14.03 15.90
CA ASP A 71 -16.37 13.09 14.84
C ASP A 71 -15.22 12.12 14.51
N GLU A 72 -15.44 10.85 14.83
CA GLU A 72 -14.46 9.77 14.69
C GLU A 72 -13.92 9.65 13.26
N ARG A 73 -14.78 9.90 12.27
CA ARG A 73 -14.44 9.79 10.86
C ARG A 73 -13.53 10.94 10.42
N GLN A 74 -13.81 12.16 10.92
CA GLN A 74 -12.93 13.31 10.68
C GLN A 74 -11.56 13.14 11.33
N MET A 75 -11.54 12.67 12.58
CA MET A 75 -10.27 12.45 13.30
C MET A 75 -9.42 11.36 12.62
N LEU A 76 -10.03 10.25 12.20
CA LEU A 76 -9.33 9.19 11.48
C LEU A 76 -8.71 9.70 10.16
N LEU A 77 -9.42 10.56 9.42
CA LEU A 77 -8.90 11.18 8.21
C LEU A 77 -7.70 12.09 8.50
N MET A 78 -7.75 12.88 9.57
CA MET A 78 -6.65 13.74 9.99
C MET A 78 -5.41 12.94 10.39
N ILE A 79 -5.60 11.89 11.20
CA ILE A 79 -4.52 10.99 11.63
C ILE A 79 -3.89 10.30 10.42
N LYS A 80 -4.69 9.75 9.49
CA LYS A 80 -4.18 9.14 8.26
C LYS A 80 -3.35 10.14 7.45
N LYS A 81 -3.85 11.37 7.23
CA LYS A 81 -3.11 12.42 6.51
C LYS A 81 -1.76 12.75 7.16
N GLN A 82 -1.71 12.76 8.49
CA GLN A 82 -0.47 13.04 9.22
C GLN A 82 0.53 11.88 9.08
N LEU A 83 0.08 10.64 9.30
CA LEU A 83 0.92 9.45 9.16
C LEU A 83 1.50 9.30 7.75
N VAL A 84 0.73 9.64 6.71
CA VAL A 84 1.18 9.58 5.31
C VAL A 84 2.33 10.56 5.05
N LYS A 85 2.24 11.78 5.58
CA LYS A 85 3.31 12.78 5.48
C LYS A 85 4.58 12.32 6.20
N GLU A 86 4.44 11.78 7.40
CA GLU A 86 5.57 11.32 8.21
C GLU A 86 6.26 10.11 7.57
N LYS A 87 5.50 9.17 7.02
CA LYS A 87 6.03 7.94 6.41
C LYS A 87 6.40 8.08 4.93
N LYS A 88 6.24 9.28 4.34
CA LYS A 88 6.45 9.55 2.90
C LYS A 88 5.73 8.54 1.99
N LEU A 89 4.54 8.10 2.42
CA LEU A 89 3.69 7.22 1.63
C LEU A 89 2.88 8.06 0.65
N VAL A 90 2.49 7.48 -0.49
CA VAL A 90 1.57 8.10 -1.44
C VAL A 90 0.21 7.43 -1.23
N LEU A 91 -0.83 8.23 -1.05
CA LEU A 91 -2.23 7.80 -0.83
C LEU A 91 -3.03 7.96 -2.12
#